data_AF-A0AA48M0Z8-F1
#
_entry.id   AF-A0AA48M0Z8-F1
#
_cell.length_a   1.000
_cell.length_b   1.000
_cell.length_c   1.000
_cell.angle_alpha   90.00
_cell.angle_beta   90.00
_cell.angle_gamma   90.00
#
_symmetry.space_group_name_H-M   'P 1'
#
loop_
_entity.id
_entity.type
_entity.pdbx_description
1 polymer ?
#
loop_
_entity_poly.entity_id
_entity_poly.type
_entity_poly.pdbx_seq_one_letter_code
_entity_poly.pdbx_strand_id
1 'polypeptide(L)'
;MFNRNMRLLTALAAALTLAACGDHQPGDATGAKVLRNILEKNGVDAKIVSFKKVNAREVKRDSINAFELMYEAEVQFPEGFEAKCREEKERGKCAFLGIDEDRTFAKSEVHTSEGTLHFVKTEKGWLAEDNNAY
;
A
#
# COMPACT_ATOMS: atom_id res chain seq x y z
N MET A 1 52.66 -15.17 -29.66
CA MET A 1 52.02 -14.00 -29.01
C MET A 1 51.18 -13.27 -30.04
N PHE A 2 49.87 -13.54 -30.08
CA PHE A 2 48.89 -12.74 -30.81
C PHE A 2 47.66 -12.64 -29.91
N ASN A 3 47.50 -11.52 -29.23
CA ASN A 3 46.27 -11.19 -28.52
C ASN A 3 45.98 -9.71 -28.77
N ARG A 4 45.10 -9.45 -29.74
CA ARG A 4 44.57 -8.11 -30.02
C ARG A 4 43.10 -8.28 -30.39
N ASN A 5 42.27 -7.58 -29.63
CA ASN A 5 40.96 -7.09 -30.05
C ASN A 5 39.79 -8.08 -30.05
N MET A 6 39.38 -8.53 -28.86
CA MET A 6 37.99 -8.91 -28.61
C MET A 6 37.29 -7.74 -27.89
N ARG A 7 37.13 -6.64 -28.64
CA ARG A 7 36.11 -5.63 -28.36
C ARG A 7 34.84 -6.06 -29.10
N LEU A 8 33.69 -5.65 -28.56
CA LEU A 8 32.32 -5.97 -28.99
C LEU A 8 31.73 -7.22 -28.34
N LEU A 9 30.96 -7.01 -27.27
CA LEU A 9 29.51 -7.29 -27.19
C LEU A 9 29.06 -7.17 -25.72
N THR A 10 29.04 -5.95 -25.19
CA THR A 10 28.26 -5.62 -23.99
C THR A 10 27.39 -4.41 -24.33
N ALA A 11 26.35 -4.67 -25.12
CA ALA A 11 25.30 -3.72 -25.44
C ALA A 11 23.99 -4.24 -24.85
N LEU A 12 23.78 -3.88 -23.58
CA LEU A 12 22.57 -3.28 -23.05
C LEU A 12 21.31 -3.42 -23.91
N ALA A 13 20.46 -4.39 -23.56
CA ALA A 13 19.00 -4.29 -23.70
C ALA A 13 18.35 -5.33 -22.79
N ALA A 14 18.50 -5.16 -21.47
CA ALA A 14 17.50 -5.65 -20.55
C ALA A 14 16.23 -4.81 -20.81
N ALA A 15 15.47 -5.20 -21.83
CA ALA A 15 14.10 -4.77 -21.98
C ALA A 15 13.35 -5.34 -20.78
N LEU A 16 13.27 -4.51 -19.74
CA LEU A 16 12.43 -4.72 -18.57
C LEU A 16 11.05 -5.13 -19.05
N THR A 17 10.67 -6.35 -18.71
CA THR A 17 9.35 -6.94 -18.90
C THR A 17 8.31 -6.16 -18.10
N LEU A 18 7.93 -4.98 -18.59
CA LEU A 18 6.75 -4.25 -18.15
C LEU A 18 5.53 -4.84 -18.88
N ALA A 19 5.03 -5.97 -18.38
CA ALA A 19 3.61 -6.37 -18.45
C ALA A 19 3.50 -7.87 -18.16
N ALA A 20 3.22 -8.21 -16.90
CA ALA A 20 2.38 -9.35 -16.47
C ALA A 20 2.62 -9.62 -14.97
N CYS A 21 2.23 -8.69 -14.09
CA CYS A 21 2.08 -8.99 -12.66
C CYS A 21 0.65 -8.73 -12.17
N GLY A 22 -0.31 -8.50 -13.07
CA GLY A 22 -1.69 -8.21 -12.70
C GLY A 22 -2.50 -9.39 -12.17
N ASP A 23 -1.95 -10.62 -12.16
CA ASP A 23 -2.66 -11.83 -11.69
C ASP A 23 -2.30 -12.29 -10.28
N HIS A 24 -1.25 -11.75 -9.68
CA HIS A 24 -0.93 -12.10 -8.31
C HIS A 24 -1.88 -11.38 -7.36
N GLN A 25 -2.45 -12.11 -6.40
CA GLN A 25 -3.26 -11.50 -5.37
C GLN A 25 -2.44 -10.47 -4.57
N PRO A 26 -3.04 -9.34 -4.15
CA PRO A 26 -2.38 -8.38 -3.28
C PRO A 26 -1.86 -9.06 -2.00
N GLY A 27 -0.61 -8.75 -1.65
CA GLY A 27 0.07 -9.22 -0.43
C GLY A 27 0.67 -8.05 0.34
N ASP A 28 1.57 -8.35 1.29
CA ASP A 28 2.12 -7.38 2.25
C ASP A 28 2.73 -6.14 1.58
N ALA A 29 3.55 -6.32 0.54
CA ALA A 29 4.21 -5.22 -0.16
C ALA A 29 3.19 -4.30 -0.86
N THR A 30 2.16 -4.89 -1.50
CA THR A 30 1.08 -4.13 -2.15
C THR A 30 0.24 -3.40 -1.11
N GLY A 31 -0.16 -4.09 -0.04
CA GLY A 31 -0.94 -3.52 1.05
C GLY A 31 -0.22 -2.35 1.74
N ALA A 32 1.07 -2.51 2.06
CA ALA A 32 1.88 -1.45 2.65
C ALA A 32 1.98 -0.20 1.73
N LYS A 33 2.10 -0.42 0.42
CA LYS A 33 2.16 0.67 -0.56
C LYS A 33 0.81 1.40 -0.68
N VAL A 34 -0.30 0.65 -0.74
CA VAL A 34 -1.64 1.23 -0.77
C VAL A 34 -1.90 2.03 0.51
N LEU A 35 -1.63 1.46 1.69
CA LEU A 35 -1.83 2.15 2.98
C LEU A 35 -1.01 3.44 3.04
N ARG A 36 0.27 3.41 2.65
CA ARG A 36 1.11 4.62 2.56
C ARG A 36 0.47 5.68 1.68
N ASN A 37 0.07 5.32 0.46
CA ASN A 37 -0.52 6.28 -0.48
C ASN A 37 -1.82 6.89 0.05
N ILE A 38 -2.62 6.11 0.77
CA ILE A 38 -3.85 6.60 1.41
C ILE A 38 -3.51 7.62 2.51
N LEU A 39 -2.58 7.31 3.41
CA LEU A 39 -2.15 8.22 4.47
C LEU A 39 -1.62 9.54 3.89
N GLU A 40 -0.74 9.46 2.89
CA GLU A 40 -0.18 10.62 2.19
C GLU A 40 -1.28 11.48 1.55
N LYS A 41 -2.23 10.86 0.82
CA LYS A 41 -3.37 11.56 0.20
C LYS A 41 -4.28 12.27 1.20
N ASN A 42 -4.34 11.75 2.43
CA ASN A 42 -5.13 12.31 3.51
C ASN A 42 -4.36 13.34 4.35
N GLY A 43 -3.11 13.67 3.97
CA GLY A 43 -2.27 14.61 4.70
C GLY A 43 -1.82 14.10 6.07
N VAL A 44 -1.75 12.77 6.23
CA VAL A 44 -1.21 12.14 7.44
C VAL A 44 0.28 11.89 7.19
N ASP A 45 1.14 12.70 7.82
CA ASP A 45 2.59 12.51 7.76
C ASP A 45 3.01 11.36 8.67
N ALA A 46 3.02 10.16 8.07
CA ALA A 46 3.26 8.92 8.77
C ALA A 46 4.11 7.95 7.94
N LYS A 47 4.93 7.17 8.63
CA LYS A 47 5.79 6.14 8.05
C LYS A 47 5.29 4.76 8.45
N ILE A 48 5.05 3.90 7.46
CA ILE A 48 4.81 2.47 7.72
C ILE A 48 6.14 1.83 8.14
N VAL A 49 6.21 1.38 9.38
CA VAL A 49 7.35 0.67 9.98
C VAL A 49 7.29 -0.81 9.64
N SER A 50 6.11 -1.41 9.80
CA SER A 50 5.83 -2.80 9.43
C SER A 50 4.40 -2.91 8.89
N PHE A 51 4.18 -3.92 8.05
CA PHE A 51 2.87 -4.26 7.52
C PHE A 51 2.80 -5.77 7.38
N LYS A 52 1.70 -6.35 7.84
CA LYS A 52 1.47 -7.78 7.82
C LYS A 52 0.05 -8.07 7.39
N LYS A 53 -0.11 -8.86 6.33
CA LYS A 53 -1.40 -9.50 6.04
C LYS A 53 -1.75 -10.47 7.16
N VAL A 54 -2.88 -10.22 7.80
CA VAL A 54 -3.44 -11.11 8.83
C VAL A 54 -4.35 -12.15 8.18
N ASN A 55 -5.14 -11.73 7.19
CA ASN A 55 -6.04 -12.61 6.45
C ASN A 55 -6.35 -12.02 5.06
N ALA A 56 -6.94 -12.80 4.17
CA ALA A 56 -7.60 -12.25 2.98
C ALA A 56 -8.70 -13.16 2.48
N ARG A 57 -9.65 -12.57 1.74
CA ARG A 57 -10.69 -13.33 1.04
C ARG A 57 -11.01 -12.72 -0.31
N GLU A 58 -11.34 -13.59 -1.26
CA GLU A 58 -11.98 -13.18 -2.51
C GLU A 58 -13.47 -12.98 -2.28
N VAL A 59 -14.00 -11.88 -2.80
CA VAL A 59 -15.42 -11.55 -2.76
C VAL A 59 -15.91 -11.45 -4.21
N LYS A 60 -16.77 -12.39 -4.61
CA LYS A 60 -17.41 -12.38 -5.92
C LYS A 60 -18.85 -11.92 -5.75
N ARG A 61 -19.19 -10.78 -6.35
CA ARG A 61 -20.58 -10.28 -6.42
C ARG A 61 -20.88 -9.86 -7.85
N ASP A 62 -21.94 -10.43 -8.43
CA ASP A 62 -22.35 -10.19 -9.81
C ASP A 62 -21.18 -10.35 -10.79
N SER A 63 -20.81 -9.27 -11.49
CA SER A 63 -19.68 -9.19 -12.44
C SER A 63 -18.40 -8.62 -11.84
N ILE A 64 -18.31 -8.48 -10.50
CA ILE A 64 -17.16 -7.89 -9.80
C ILE A 64 -16.42 -8.98 -9.06
N ASN A 65 -15.12 -9.11 -9.37
CA ASN A 65 -14.17 -9.87 -8.57
C ASN A 65 -13.42 -8.89 -7.66
N ALA A 66 -13.70 -8.94 -6.36
CA ALA A 66 -13.02 -8.14 -5.35
C ALA A 66 -12.13 -9.03 -4.46
N PHE A 67 -11.17 -8.39 -3.81
CA PHE A 67 -10.27 -9.01 -2.86
C PHE A 67 -10.15 -8.12 -1.64
N GLU A 68 -10.39 -8.68 -0.46
CA GLU A 68 -10.27 -8.00 0.82
C GLU A 68 -9.00 -8.50 1.52
N LEU A 69 -8.10 -7.58 1.84
CA LEU A 69 -6.83 -7.83 2.52
C LEU A 69 -6.91 -7.26 3.93
N MET A 70 -7.04 -8.13 4.93
CA MET A 70 -7.01 -7.73 6.34
C MET A 70 -5.56 -7.64 6.80
N TYR A 71 -5.21 -6.56 7.50
CA TYR A 71 -3.84 -6.28 7.88
C TYR A 71 -3.69 -5.77 9.32
N GLU A 72 -2.46 -5.88 9.80
CA GLU A 72 -1.92 -5.19 10.95
C GLU A 72 -0.68 -4.42 10.48
N ALA A 73 -0.55 -3.15 10.87
CA ALA A 73 0.55 -2.28 10.47
C ALA A 73 1.04 -1.44 11.65
N GLU A 74 2.35 -1.28 11.77
CA GLU A 74 2.93 -0.30 12.68
C GLU A 74 3.19 0.99 11.92
N VAL A 75 2.59 2.08 12.40
CA VAL A 75 2.63 3.40 11.79
C VAL A 75 3.35 4.34 12.73
N GLN A 76 4.47 4.90 12.29
CA GLN A 76 5.22 5.92 13.04
C GLN A 76 4.82 7.32 12.59
N PHE A 77 4.65 8.24 13.53
CA PHE A 77 4.39 9.66 13.26
C PHE A 77 5.67 10.49 13.51
N PRO A 78 6.46 10.83 12.48
CA PRO A 78 7.79 11.43 12.67
C PRO A 78 7.77 12.79 13.38
N GLU A 79 6.74 13.59 13.13
CA GLU A 79 6.55 14.92 13.72
C GLU A 79 5.37 14.99 14.71
N GLY A 80 4.77 13.83 15.04
CA GLY A 80 3.50 13.75 15.75
C GLY A 80 2.30 14.01 14.84
N PHE A 81 1.10 13.70 15.32
CA PHE A 81 -0.12 13.84 14.53
C PHE A 81 -1.33 14.08 15.43
N GLU A 82 -2.20 15.02 15.06
CA GLU A 82 -3.47 15.24 15.73
C GLU A 82 -4.59 14.63 14.89
N ALA A 83 -5.12 13.50 15.34
CA ALA A 83 -6.26 12.84 14.73
C ALA A 83 -7.55 13.41 15.33
N LYS A 84 -8.33 14.12 14.52
CA LYS A 84 -9.67 14.59 14.88
C LYS A 84 -10.70 13.69 14.22
N CYS A 85 -11.14 12.68 14.96
CA CYS A 85 -11.99 11.60 14.48
C CYS A 85 -13.47 11.85 14.77
N ARG A 86 -13.78 12.76 15.71
CA ARG A 86 -15.15 13.15 16.05
C ARG A 86 -15.82 14.00 14.98
N GLU A 87 -15.04 14.71 14.18
CA GLU A 87 -15.56 15.51 13.05
C GLU A 87 -15.77 14.62 11.83
N GLU A 88 -17.01 14.55 11.32
CA GLU A 88 -17.36 13.67 10.19
C GLU A 88 -16.51 13.93 8.93
N LYS A 89 -16.10 15.19 8.72
CA LYS A 89 -15.23 15.60 7.60
C LYS A 89 -13.79 15.10 7.73
N GLU A 90 -13.30 14.89 8.96
CA GLU A 90 -11.92 14.48 9.24
C GLU A 90 -11.80 13.01 9.64
N ARG A 91 -12.93 12.38 10.00
CA ARG A 91 -13.06 10.96 10.36
C ARG A 91 -12.49 9.99 9.33
N GLY A 92 -12.53 10.36 8.04
CA GLY A 92 -11.96 9.54 6.96
C GLY A 92 -10.46 9.23 7.17
N LYS A 93 -9.70 10.16 7.77
CA LYS A 93 -8.27 9.97 8.06
C LYS A 93 -8.04 8.97 9.18
N CYS A 94 -8.95 8.93 10.15
CA CYS A 94 -8.87 8.06 11.33
C CYS A 94 -9.24 6.60 11.02
N ALA A 95 -10.14 6.38 10.06
CA ALA A 95 -10.56 5.04 9.65
C ALA A 95 -9.36 4.17 9.23
N PHE A 96 -8.40 4.73 8.52
CA PHE A 96 -7.18 4.02 8.08
C PHE A 96 -6.16 3.77 9.19
N LEU A 97 -6.29 4.48 10.30
CA LEU A 97 -5.47 4.28 11.50
C LEU A 97 -6.17 3.36 12.52
N GLY A 98 -7.43 2.97 12.28
CA GLY A 98 -8.23 2.17 13.21
C GLY A 98 -8.61 2.93 14.49
N ILE A 99 -8.82 4.24 14.38
CA ILE A 99 -9.15 5.11 15.52
C ILE A 99 -10.55 5.69 15.31
N ASP A 100 -11.37 5.69 16.35
CA ASP A 100 -12.74 6.20 16.36
C ASP A 100 -12.92 7.48 17.20
N GLU A 101 -11.94 7.81 18.04
CA GLU A 101 -11.94 9.01 18.89
C GLU A 101 -10.76 9.95 18.59
N ASP A 102 -10.91 11.23 18.95
CA ASP A 102 -9.82 12.19 18.82
C ASP A 102 -8.60 11.72 19.62
N ARG A 103 -7.43 11.74 18.96
CA ARG A 103 -6.18 11.29 19.59
C ARG A 103 -5.01 12.11 19.07
N THR A 104 -4.14 12.51 19.98
CA THR A 104 -2.85 13.10 19.65
C THR A 104 -1.75 12.04 19.77
N PHE A 105 -0.97 11.90 18.70
CA PHE A 105 0.23 11.09 18.63
C PHE A 105 1.45 11.97 18.89
N ALA A 106 2.31 11.54 19.81
CA ALA A 106 3.57 12.21 20.08
C ALA A 106 4.58 12.04 18.93
N LYS A 107 5.60 12.89 18.93
CA LYS A 107 6.72 12.79 17.99
C LYS A 107 7.39 11.41 18.08
N SER A 108 7.60 10.78 16.92
CA SER A 108 8.17 9.43 16.77
C SER A 108 7.34 8.30 17.38
N GLU A 109 6.10 8.56 17.83
CA GLU A 109 5.20 7.54 18.36
C GLU A 109 4.89 6.50 17.28
N VAL A 110 4.88 5.23 17.69
CA VAL A 110 4.46 4.10 16.85
C VAL A 110 3.09 3.64 17.32
N HIS A 111 2.16 3.55 16.37
CA HIS A 111 0.79 3.10 16.58
C HIS A 111 0.52 1.84 15.77
N THR A 112 -0.07 0.85 16.41
CA THR A 112 -0.56 -0.36 15.73
C THR A 112 -1.94 -0.07 15.15
N SER A 113 -2.05 -0.15 13.82
CA SER A 113 -3.29 0.01 13.07
C SER A 113 -3.70 -1.33 12.46
N GLU A 114 -4.96 -1.67 12.64
CA GLU A 114 -5.59 -2.80 11.96
C GLU A 114 -6.64 -2.28 10.98
N GLY A 115 -6.81 -2.98 9.87
CA GLY A 115 -7.75 -2.55 8.84
C GLY A 115 -7.97 -3.58 7.74
N THR A 116 -8.82 -3.21 6.79
CA THR A 116 -9.07 -3.99 5.58
C THR A 116 -8.88 -3.11 4.36
N LEU A 117 -8.03 -3.53 3.44
CA LEU A 117 -7.87 -2.90 2.12
C LEU A 117 -8.69 -3.67 1.08
N HIS A 118 -9.42 -2.94 0.26
CA HIS A 118 -10.26 -3.48 -0.79
C HIS A 118 -9.61 -3.28 -2.16
N PHE A 119 -9.66 -4.34 -2.95
CA PHE A 119 -9.15 -4.36 -4.31
C PHE A 119 -10.23 -4.87 -5.25
N VAL A 120 -10.35 -4.25 -6.42
CA VAL A 120 -11.24 -4.68 -7.49
C VAL A 120 -10.40 -5.14 -8.67
N LYS A 121 -10.64 -6.36 -9.15
CA LYS A 121 -9.95 -6.88 -10.33
C LYS A 121 -10.41 -6.12 -11.56
N THR A 122 -9.45 -5.63 -12.33
CA THR A 122 -9.63 -4.98 -13.63
C THR A 122 -8.72 -5.62 -14.68
N GLU A 123 -8.87 -5.21 -15.94
CA GLU A 123 -7.96 -5.61 -17.02
C GLU A 123 -6.51 -5.18 -16.77
N LYS A 124 -6.29 -4.13 -15.96
CA LYS A 124 -4.97 -3.56 -15.66
C LYS A 124 -4.34 -4.15 -14.39
N GLY A 125 -5.01 -5.07 -13.70
CA GLY A 125 -4.60 -5.61 -12.40
C GLY A 125 -5.60 -5.29 -11.29
N TRP A 126 -5.12 -5.24 -10.06
CA TRP A 126 -5.95 -4.98 -8.88
C TRP A 126 -6.03 -3.47 -8.62
N LEU A 127 -7.20 -2.88 -8.85
CA LEU A 127 -7.49 -1.49 -8.51
C LEU A 127 -7.74 -1.38 -7.01
N ALA A 128 -6.92 -0.62 -6.29
CA ALA A 128 -7.06 -0.42 -4.86
C ALA A 128 -7.80 0.89 -4.51
N GLU A 129 -8.10 1.09 -3.23
CA GLU A 129 -8.75 2.29 -2.68
C GLU A 129 -7.97 3.59 -2.90
N ASP A 130 -6.66 3.49 -3.11
CA ASP A 130 -5.83 4.62 -3.49
C ASP A 130 -5.99 5.01 -4.98
N ASN A 131 -6.92 4.40 -5.71
CA ASN A 131 -7.19 4.60 -7.14
C ASN A 131 -6.03 4.24 -8.07
N ASN A 132 -5.06 3.43 -7.62
CA ASN A 132 -3.98 2.90 -8.44
C ASN A 132 -4.22 1.41 -8.75
N ALA A 133 -3.72 0.96 -9.91
CA ALA A 133 -3.70 -0.45 -10.30
C ALA A 133 -2.34 -1.09 -9.93
N TYR A 134 -2.41 -2.33 -9.44
CA TYR A 134 -1.29 -3.12 -8.95
C TYR A 134 -1.19 -4.48 -9.64
#